data_AF-K6AEB6-F1
#
_entry.id   AF-K6AEB6-F1
#
_cell.length_a   1.000
_cell.length_b   1.000
_cell.length_c   1.000
_cell.angle_alpha   90.00
_cell.angle_beta   90.00
_cell.angle_gamma   90.00
#
_symmetry.space_group_name_H-M   'P 1'
#
loop_
_entity.id
_entity.type
_entity.pdbx_description
1 polymer ?
#
loop_
_entity_poly.entity_id
_entity_poly.type
_entity_poly.pdbx_seq_one_letter_code
_entity_poly.pdbx_strand_id
1 'polypeptide(L)'
;MKNLIVLITIMVAVLTGCEVDNSVDGRIKSALIEYYEPDRIPVLPTVGELDVVHENYEYQSHKILKKAHYGEDVTEYIIEHKYKVDIEGNNTTHTVNKTDTIKVTLYNHIYYSKVNDGKVWKY
;
A
#
# COMPACT_ATOMS: atom_id res chain seq x y z
N MET A 1 36.03 -19.30 12.13
CA MET A 1 36.04 -18.72 10.76
C MET A 1 34.92 -19.26 9.85
N LYS A 2 34.62 -20.57 9.83
CA LYS A 2 33.50 -21.12 9.02
C LYS A 2 32.12 -20.50 9.34
N ASN A 3 31.80 -20.30 10.63
CA ASN A 3 30.49 -19.75 11.04
C ASN A 3 30.31 -18.27 10.70
N LEU A 4 31.42 -17.52 10.58
CA LEU A 4 31.36 -16.10 10.24
C LEU A 4 31.03 -15.91 8.74
N ILE A 5 31.56 -16.79 7.89
CA ILE A 5 31.28 -16.79 6.46
C ILE A 5 29.78 -17.05 6.23
N VAL A 6 29.18 -18.05 6.90
CA VAL A 6 27.75 -18.37 6.76
C VAL A 6 26.85 -17.19 7.13
N LEU A 7 27.17 -16.46 8.22
CA LEU A 7 26.42 -15.27 8.63
C LEU A 7 26.49 -14.15 7.59
N ILE A 8 27.68 -13.90 7.03
CA ILE A 8 27.86 -12.88 5.98
C ILE A 8 27.09 -13.26 4.71
N THR A 9 27.09 -14.54 4.31
CA THR A 9 26.36 -14.98 3.11
C THR A 9 24.85 -14.81 3.26
N ILE A 10 24.29 -15.08 4.44
CA ILE A 10 22.86 -14.88 4.71
C ILE A 10 22.52 -13.38 4.70
N MET A 11 23.36 -12.54 5.31
CA MET A 11 23.14 -11.10 5.34
C MET A 11 23.17 -10.47 3.93
N VAL A 12 24.10 -10.92 3.08
CA VAL A 12 24.16 -10.52 1.67
C VAL A 12 22.95 -11.02 0.89
N ALA A 13 22.47 -12.24 1.12
CA ALA A 13 21.25 -12.77 0.48
C ALA A 13 19.97 -12.00 0.90
N VAL A 14 19.88 -11.54 2.15
CA VAL A 14 18.78 -10.68 2.61
C VAL A 14 18.83 -9.29 1.96
N LEU A 15 20.04 -8.76 1.71
CA LEU A 15 20.26 -7.47 1.04
C LEU A 15 20.07 -7.55 -0.49
N THR A 16 20.39 -8.68 -1.13
CA THR A 16 20.18 -8.89 -2.58
C THR A 16 18.79 -9.44 -2.92
N GLY A 17 18.04 -9.93 -1.95
CA GLY A 17 16.74 -10.58 -2.14
C GLY A 17 15.53 -9.64 -2.18
N CYS A 18 15.70 -8.36 -1.87
CA CYS A 18 14.68 -7.35 -2.16
C CYS A 18 14.82 -6.86 -3.61
N GLU A 19 14.68 -7.78 -4.57
CA GLU A 19 14.42 -7.35 -5.95
C GLU A 19 13.08 -6.60 -5.92
N VAL A 20 13.10 -5.36 -6.41
CA VAL A 20 11.86 -4.58 -6.60
C VAL A 20 11.02 -5.36 -7.59
N ASP A 21 9.91 -5.95 -7.13
CA ASP A 21 8.96 -6.67 -7.97
C ASP A 21 8.34 -5.68 -8.98
N ASN A 22 8.88 -5.70 -10.19
CA ASN A 22 8.45 -4.84 -11.29
C ASN A 22 7.28 -5.42 -12.09
N SER A 23 6.72 -6.57 -11.67
CA SER A 23 5.48 -7.08 -12.24
C SER A 23 4.33 -6.09 -12.02
N VAL A 24 3.24 -6.24 -12.77
CA VAL A 24 2.04 -5.40 -12.57
C VAL A 24 1.55 -5.53 -11.12
N ASP A 25 1.48 -6.75 -10.59
CA ASP A 25 1.02 -7.00 -9.22
C ASP A 25 2.00 -6.43 -8.18
N GLY A 26 3.30 -6.57 -8.42
CA GLY A 26 4.35 -5.98 -7.58
C GLY A 26 4.25 -4.46 -7.53
N ARG A 27 4.10 -3.82 -8.69
CA ARG A 27 3.93 -2.36 -8.81
C ARG A 27 2.63 -1.87 -8.17
N ILE A 28 1.52 -2.60 -8.31
CA ILE A 28 0.26 -2.27 -7.62
C ILE A 28 0.44 -2.38 -6.12
N LYS A 29 1.06 -3.47 -5.62
CA LYS A 29 1.33 -3.63 -4.20
C LYS A 29 2.19 -2.49 -3.64
N SER A 30 3.30 -2.15 -4.31
CA SER A 30 4.17 -1.04 -3.90
C SER A 30 3.41 0.28 -3.88
N ALA A 31 2.62 0.58 -4.91
CA ALA A 31 1.79 1.78 -4.98
C ALA A 31 0.80 1.88 -3.81
N LEU A 32 0.18 0.76 -3.42
CA LEU A 32 -0.74 0.72 -2.28
C LEU A 32 -0.01 0.90 -0.95
N ILE A 33 1.14 0.27 -0.77
CA ILE A 33 1.94 0.45 0.46
C ILE A 33 2.37 1.91 0.58
N GLU A 34 2.97 2.50 -0.47
CA GLU A 34 3.42 3.89 -0.49
C GLU A 34 2.26 4.87 -0.27
N TYR A 35 1.09 4.63 -0.88
CA TYR A 35 -0.07 5.51 -0.71
C TYR A 35 -0.62 5.53 0.72
N TYR A 36 -0.56 4.38 1.41
CA TYR A 36 -1.02 4.21 2.79
C TYR A 36 0.12 4.24 3.83
N GLU A 37 1.35 4.58 3.42
CA GLU A 37 2.49 4.70 4.34
C GLU A 37 2.31 5.91 5.29
N PRO A 38 2.64 5.76 6.58
CA PRO A 38 2.19 6.62 7.67
C PRO A 38 2.90 7.99 7.81
N ASP A 39 3.47 8.58 6.75
CA ASP A 39 4.09 9.91 6.83
C ASP A 39 3.07 11.08 6.94
N ARG A 40 1.82 10.80 7.28
CA ARG A 40 0.77 11.81 7.45
C ARG A 40 0.53 12.09 8.93
N ILE A 41 0.84 13.33 9.33
CA ILE A 41 0.50 13.90 10.63
C ILE A 41 -0.98 13.61 10.90
N PRO A 42 -1.35 12.97 12.02
CA PRO A 42 -2.75 12.69 12.32
C PRO A 42 -3.51 14.02 12.34
N VAL A 43 -4.50 14.15 11.46
CA VAL A 43 -5.45 15.26 11.54
C VAL A 43 -6.24 15.01 12.82
N LEU A 44 -5.88 15.76 13.86
CA LEU A 44 -6.63 15.77 15.12
C LEU A 44 -8.10 15.97 14.78
N PRO A 45 -9.00 15.12 15.28
CA PRO A 45 -10.40 15.25 14.97
C PRO A 45 -10.93 16.60 15.47
N THR A 46 -11.67 17.29 14.61
CA THR A 46 -12.50 18.42 15.02
C THR A 46 -13.58 17.87 15.95
N VAL A 47 -13.54 18.31 17.21
CA VAL A 47 -14.46 17.95 18.29
C VAL A 47 -15.89 17.77 17.78
N GLY A 48 -16.39 16.52 17.71
CA GLY A 48 -17.81 16.22 17.52
C GLY A 48 -18.21 15.25 16.41
N GLU A 49 -17.31 14.82 15.52
CA GLU A 49 -17.60 13.78 14.51
C GLU A 49 -16.66 12.58 14.69
N LEU A 50 -17.22 11.47 15.22
CA LEU A 50 -16.59 10.17 15.49
C LEU A 50 -15.19 9.95 14.86
N ASP A 51 -14.18 10.12 15.73
CA ASP A 51 -12.73 9.99 15.58
C ASP A 51 -12.23 8.63 15.06
N VAL A 52 -12.58 8.22 13.85
CA VAL A 52 -12.01 6.99 13.26
C VAL A 52 -10.64 7.30 12.64
N VAL A 53 -9.60 7.29 13.49
CA VAL A 53 -8.20 7.29 13.03
C VAL A 53 -7.89 5.89 12.48
N HIS A 54 -7.34 5.85 11.26
CA HIS A 54 -6.91 4.63 10.61
C HIS A 54 -5.38 4.53 10.73
N GLU A 55 -4.89 3.55 11.50
CA GLU A 55 -3.46 3.32 11.72
C GLU A 55 -3.06 1.89 11.31
N ASN A 56 -1.75 1.63 11.25
CA ASN A 56 -1.19 0.29 11.01
C ASN A 56 -1.77 -0.41 9.77
N TYR A 57 -1.79 0.28 8.64
CA TYR A 57 -2.18 -0.31 7.36
C TYR A 57 -1.32 -1.56 7.06
N GLU A 58 -1.98 -2.70 6.86
CA GLU A 58 -1.34 -3.96 6.48
C GLU A 58 -1.99 -4.49 5.21
N TYR A 59 -1.28 -4.34 4.08
CA TYR A 59 -1.69 -4.92 2.80
C TYR A 59 -1.91 -6.43 2.93
N GLN A 60 -3.07 -6.94 2.49
CA GLN A 60 -3.36 -8.38 2.47
C GLN A 60 -3.28 -8.93 1.04
N SER A 61 -4.06 -8.37 0.12
CA SER A 61 -4.09 -8.79 -1.29
C SER A 61 -4.78 -7.77 -2.18
N HIS A 62 -4.62 -7.93 -3.48
CA HIS A 62 -5.49 -7.29 -4.46
C HIS A 62 -5.89 -8.27 -5.57
N LYS A 63 -6.97 -7.95 -6.27
CA LYS A 63 -7.41 -8.64 -7.48
C LYS A 63 -7.76 -7.62 -8.55
N ILE A 64 -7.15 -7.73 -9.72
CA ILE A 64 -7.48 -6.89 -10.88
C ILE A 64 -8.88 -7.28 -11.38
N LEU A 65 -9.78 -6.30 -11.42
CA LEU A 65 -11.16 -6.47 -11.90
C LEU A 65 -11.31 -5.96 -13.34
N LYS A 66 -10.72 -4.81 -13.65
CA LYS A 66 -10.74 -4.20 -14.98
C LYS A 66 -9.41 -3.55 -15.31
N LYS A 67 -9.12 -3.45 -16.61
CA LYS A 67 -7.92 -2.84 -17.18
C LYS A 67 -8.34 -1.90 -18.32
N ALA A 68 -7.80 -0.68 -18.32
CA ALA A 68 -7.94 0.27 -19.42
C ALA A 68 -6.56 0.84 -19.79
N HIS A 69 -6.26 0.95 -21.08
CA HIS A 69 -5.03 1.58 -21.55
C HIS A 69 -5.36 2.96 -22.10
N TYR A 70 -4.52 3.93 -21.75
CA TYR A 70 -4.59 5.29 -22.26
C TYR A 70 -3.26 5.57 -23.00
N GLY A 71 -3.28 5.36 -24.32
CA GLY A 71 -2.07 5.37 -25.13
C GLY A 71 -1.14 4.20 -24.81
N GLU A 72 0.15 4.36 -25.12
CA GLU A 72 1.19 3.35 -24.84
C GLU A 72 1.70 3.44 -23.40
N ASP A 73 1.55 4.60 -22.77
CA ASP A 73 2.32 4.93 -21.57
C ASP A 73 1.55 4.77 -20.26
N VAL A 74 0.23 4.62 -20.30
CA VAL A 74 -0.60 4.66 -19.09
C VAL A 74 -1.58 3.51 -19.08
N THR A 75 -1.58 2.75 -17.99
CA THR A 75 -2.57 1.70 -17.75
C THR A 75 -3.28 1.94 -16.43
N GLU A 76 -4.60 1.97 -16.48
CA GLU A 76 -5.46 2.07 -15.32
C GLU A 76 -6.03 0.69 -14.97
N TYR A 77 -5.98 0.36 -13.69
CA TYR A 77 -6.53 -0.85 -13.11
C TYR A 77 -7.61 -0.48 -12.09
N ILE A 78 -8.76 -1.13 -12.22
CA ILE A 78 -9.75 -1.17 -11.14
C ILE A 78 -9.49 -2.47 -10.40
N ILE A 79 -9.22 -2.37 -9.10
CA ILE A 79 -8.85 -3.51 -8.26
C ILE A 79 -9.83 -3.67 -7.10
N GLU A 80 -10.08 -4.92 -6.69
CA GLU A 80 -10.53 -5.23 -5.34
C GLU A 80 -9.29 -5.22 -4.44
N HIS A 81 -9.27 -4.39 -3.40
CA HIS A 81 -8.15 -4.25 -2.48
C HIS A 81 -8.57 -4.72 -1.09
N LYS A 82 -7.75 -5.59 -0.49
CA LYS A 82 -7.96 -6.13 0.86
C LYS A 82 -6.79 -5.72 1.75
N TYR A 83 -7.14 -5.17 2.89
CA TYR A 83 -6.16 -4.70 3.88
C TYR A 83 -6.71 -4.87 5.28
N LYS A 84 -5.81 -4.88 6.25
CA LYS A 84 -6.16 -4.63 7.65
C LYS A 84 -5.76 -3.22 8.00
N VAL A 85 -6.48 -2.67 8.96
CA VAL A 85 -6.23 -1.35 9.50
C VAL A 85 -6.74 -1.35 10.93
N ASP A 86 -6.02 -0.67 11.80
CA ASP A 86 -6.47 -0.41 13.14
C ASP A 86 -7.38 0.81 13.12
N ILE A 87 -8.56 0.64 13.71
CA ILE A 87 -9.51 1.73 13.93
C ILE A 87 -9.52 2.03 15.42
N GLU A 88 -9.18 3.27 15.76
CA GLU A 88 -9.39 3.79 17.11
C GLU A 88 -10.81 4.34 17.25
N GLY A 89 -11.47 4.02 18.36
CA GLY A 89 -12.75 4.61 18.75
C GLY A 89 -13.00 4.40 20.23
N ASN A 90 -13.42 5.44 20.95
CA ASN A 90 -13.73 5.42 22.38
C ASN A 90 -12.61 4.78 23.26
N ASN A 91 -11.34 5.17 23.06
CA ASN A 91 -10.16 4.63 23.76
C ASN A 91 -9.92 3.12 23.57
N THR A 92 -10.45 2.55 22.49
CA THR A 92 -10.24 1.14 22.11
C THR A 92 -9.78 1.05 20.67
N THR A 93 -8.71 0.29 20.43
CA THR A 93 -8.19 -0.01 19.10
C THR A 93 -8.68 -1.38 18.65
N HIS A 94 -9.26 -1.43 17.46
CA HIS A 94 -9.71 -2.67 16.83
C HIS A 94 -9.09 -2.84 15.44
N THR A 95 -8.36 -3.94 15.24
CA THR A 95 -7.93 -4.34 13.91
C THR A 95 -9.11 -4.89 13.13
N VAL A 96 -9.39 -4.27 11.98
CA VAL A 96 -10.50 -4.67 11.12
C VAL A 96 -10.00 -5.03 9.73
N ASN A 97 -10.60 -6.07 9.14
CA ASN A 97 -10.39 -6.38 7.73
C ASN A 97 -11.28 -5.48 6.89
N LYS A 98 -10.70 -4.86 5.86
CA LYS A 98 -11.39 -4.01 4.90
C LYS A 98 -11.29 -4.59 3.50
N THR A 99 -12.31 -4.31 2.71
CA THR A 99 -12.33 -4.60 1.29
C THR A 99 -12.99 -3.43 0.60
N ASP A 100 -12.31 -2.83 -0.37
CA ASP A 100 -12.85 -1.79 -1.21
C ASP A 100 -12.47 -2.02 -2.68
N THR A 101 -13.03 -1.18 -3.54
CA THR A 101 -12.73 -1.19 -4.97
C THR A 101 -12.16 0.17 -5.32
N ILE A 102 -10.88 0.18 -5.69
CA ILE A 102 -10.12 1.41 -5.93
C ILE A 102 -9.46 1.37 -7.30
N LYS A 103 -8.98 2.55 -7.72
CA LYS A 103 -8.32 2.74 -9.00
C LYS A 103 -6.83 2.95 -8.80
N VAL A 104 -6.02 2.17 -9.50
CA VAL A 104 -4.56 2.31 -9.54
C VAL A 104 -4.12 2.58 -10.97
N THR A 105 -3.41 3.68 -11.18
CA THR A 105 -2.84 4.05 -12.48
C THR A 105 -1.33 3.81 -12.44
N LEU A 106 -0.84 3.02 -13.39
CA LEU A 106 0.59 2.76 -13.58
C LEU A 106 1.05 3.46 -14.86
N TYR A 107 2.17 4.17 -14.76
CA TYR A 107 2.83 4.79 -15.90
C TYR A 107 3.93 3.84 -16.39
N ASN A 108 3.83 3.33 -17.61
CA ASN A 108 4.65 2.22 -18.11
C ASN A 108 6.14 2.56 -18.23
N HIS A 109 6.47 3.82 -18.51
CA HIS A 109 7.85 4.26 -18.80
C HIS A 109 8.60 4.87 -17.61
N ILE A 110 7.93 5.01 -16.48
CA ILE A 110 8.50 5.60 -15.25
C ILE A 110 8.02 4.80 -14.03
N TYR A 111 8.83 4.71 -12.98
CA TYR A 111 8.41 4.07 -11.72
C TYR A 111 7.51 5.04 -10.91
N TYR A 112 6.40 5.43 -11.52
CA TYR A 112 5.39 6.31 -10.94
C TYR A 112 4.03 5.63 -10.99
N SER A 113 3.27 5.82 -9.93
CA SER A 113 1.92 5.30 -9.78
C SER A 113 1.02 6.34 -9.14
N LYS A 114 -0.29 6.19 -9.36
CA LYS A 114 -1.31 7.01 -8.72
C LYS A 114 -2.42 6.11 -8.22
N VAL A 115 -2.71 6.18 -6.91
CA VAL A 115 -3.86 5.52 -6.29
C VAL A 115 -4.98 6.55 -6.12
N ASN A 116 -6.21 6.13 -6.42
CA ASN A 116 -7.42 6.90 -6.19
C ASN A 116 -8.45 5.99 -5.53
N ASP A 117 -8.70 6.24 -4.25
CA ASP A 117 -9.68 5.53 -3.42
C ASP A 117 -11.03 6.25 -3.33
N GLY A 118 -11.20 7.35 -4.07
CA GLY A 118 -12.41 8.18 -4.06
C GLY A 118 -12.60 8.98 -2.77
N LYS A 119 -11.61 9.03 -1.87
CA LYS A 119 -11.68 9.77 -0.61
C LYS A 119 -10.89 11.08 -0.71
N VAL A 120 -11.37 12.12 -0.04
CA VAL A 120 -10.66 13.39 0.10
C VAL A 120 -9.79 13.31 1.34
N TRP A 121 -8.49 13.16 1.16
CA TRP A 121 -7.52 13.22 2.25
C TRP A 121 -7.10 14.68 2.44
N LYS A 122 -7.34 15.25 3.63
CA LYS A 122 -6.72 16.52 4.00
C LYS A 122 -5.23 16.26 4.21
N TYR A 123 -4.41 17.06 3.52
CA TYR A 123 -2.97 17.14 3.75
C TYR A 123 -2.70 18.11 4.90
#